data_AF-A0A971HJT2-F1
#
_entry.id   AF-A0A971HJT2-F1
#
_cell.length_a   1.000
_cell.length_b   1.000
_cell.length_c   1.000
_cell.angle_alpha   90.00
_cell.angle_beta   90.00
_cell.angle_gamma   90.00
#
_symmetry.space_group_name_H-M   'P 1'
#
loop_
_entity.id
_entity.type
_entity.pdbx_description
1 polymer ?
#
loop_
_entity_poly.entity_id
_entity_poly.type
_entity_poly.pdbx_seq_one_letter_code
_entity_poly.pdbx_strand_id
1 'polypeptide(L)'
;MGKRNKVHFLAAYTEYLLDQGIKSEYYYLGDASRFARFLLANATEEDLNSFLSMSASKPTYEKRLRKTLKKFYQFADEHLGVNTELINFL
;
A
#
# COMPACT_ATOMS: atom_id res chain seq x y z
N MET A 1 -18.34 15.71 -2.22
CA MET A 1 -16.91 15.73 -1.85
C MET A 1 -16.09 15.39 -3.08
N GLY A 2 -15.25 16.31 -3.58
CA GLY A 2 -14.40 16.06 -4.74
C GLY A 2 -13.34 15.00 -4.42
N LYS A 3 -13.14 14.03 -5.32
CA LYS A 3 -12.04 13.05 -5.21
C LYS A 3 -10.72 13.82 -5.15
N ARG A 4 -10.13 13.92 -3.96
CA ARG A 4 -8.84 14.59 -3.77
C ARG A 4 -7.76 13.69 -4.36
N ASN A 5 -7.33 13.97 -5.59
CA ASN A 5 -6.35 13.21 -6.37
C ASN A 5 -4.91 13.13 -5.78
N LYS A 6 -4.71 13.57 -4.53
CA LYS A 6 -3.41 13.65 -3.84
C LYS A 6 -3.45 13.26 -2.36
N VAL A 7 -4.48 12.55 -1.90
CA VAL A 7 -4.48 12.09 -0.51
C VAL A 7 -3.90 10.70 -0.45
N HIS A 8 -2.79 10.56 0.30
CA HIS A 8 -2.24 9.27 0.65
C HIS A 8 -3.34 8.44 1.32
N PHE A 9 -3.63 7.24 0.79
CA PHE A 9 -4.79 6.42 1.16
C PHE A 9 -4.99 6.30 2.69
N LEU A 10 -3.91 6.03 3.43
CA LEU A 10 -3.98 5.90 4.90
C LEU A 10 -4.27 7.23 5.61
N ALA A 11 -3.72 8.34 5.13
CA ALA A 11 -4.00 9.67 5.68
C ALA A 11 -5.47 10.07 5.44
N ALA A 12 -6.03 9.73 4.28
CA ALA A 12 -7.45 9.95 3.99
C ALA A 12 -8.35 9.19 4.97
N TYR A 13 -7.99 7.94 5.28
CA TYR A 13 -8.78 7.13 6.19
C TYR A 13 -8.72 7.67 7.63
N THR A 14 -7.55 8.10 8.11
CA THR A 14 -7.43 8.74 9.42
C THR A 14 -8.22 10.06 9.50
N GLU A 15 -8.18 10.89 8.45
CA GLU A 15 -9.00 12.11 8.35
C GLU A 15 -10.49 11.77 8.39
N TYR A 16 -10.92 10.75 7.65
CA TYR A 16 -12.31 10.28 7.65
C TYR A 16 -12.78 9.84 9.04
N LEU A 17 -11.97 9.06 9.78
CA LEU A 17 -12.32 8.63 11.13
C LEU A 17 -12.45 9.83 12.08
N LEU A 18 -11.54 10.80 11.97
CA LEU A 18 -11.59 12.03 12.75
C LEU A 18 -12.86 12.83 12.48
N ASP A 19 -13.24 13.01 11.21
CA ASP A 19 -14.46 13.71 10.80
C ASP A 19 -15.73 13.03 11.32
N GLN A 20 -15.71 11.71 11.55
CA GLN A 20 -16.81 10.96 12.16
C GLN A 20 -16.81 11.02 13.70
N GLY A 21 -15.87 11.74 14.32
CA GLY A 21 -15.72 11.78 15.78
C GLY A 21 -15.13 10.50 16.38
N ILE A 22 -14.61 9.60 15.56
CA ILE A 22 -14.03 8.32 15.98
C ILE A 22 -12.58 8.58 16.41
N LYS A 23 -12.35 8.61 17.72
CA LYS A 23 -11.01 8.82 18.32
C LYS A 23 -10.24 7.53 18.58
N SER A 24 -10.91 6.37 18.55
CA SER A 24 -10.29 5.07 18.77
C SER A 24 -9.73 4.53 17.45
N GLU A 25 -8.54 5.02 17.09
CA GLU A 25 -7.76 4.52 15.96
C GLU A 25 -7.44 3.02 16.11
N TYR A 26 -7.36 2.52 17.35
CA TYR A 26 -6.96 1.15 17.64
C TYR A 26 -7.79 0.06 16.95
N TYR A 27 -9.11 0.23 16.85
CA TYR A 27 -9.97 -0.77 16.21
C TYR A 27 -10.03 -0.54 14.70
N TYR A 28 -10.45 0.64 14.27
CA TYR A 28 -10.69 0.92 12.86
C TYR A 28 -9.41 0.97 12.02
N LEU A 29 -8.37 1.66 12.49
CA LEU A 29 -7.07 1.68 11.80
C LEU A 29 -6.33 0.36 12.00
N GLY A 30 -6.48 -0.26 13.18
CA GLY A 30 -5.91 -1.57 13.48
C GLY A 30 -6.40 -2.65 12.51
N ASP A 31 -7.70 -2.80 12.31
CA ASP A 31 -8.29 -3.80 11.42
C ASP A 31 -7.98 -3.51 9.94
N ALA A 32 -8.07 -2.26 9.52
CA ALA A 32 -7.63 -1.86 8.17
C ALA A 32 -6.15 -2.18 7.93
N SER A 33 -5.29 -1.95 8.93
CA SER A 33 -3.86 -2.28 8.86
C SER A 33 -3.61 -3.79 8.80
N ARG A 34 -4.35 -4.59 9.59
CA ARG A 34 -4.28 -6.07 9.52
C ARG A 34 -4.68 -6.58 8.15
N PHE A 35 -5.76 -6.04 7.58
CA PHE A 35 -6.20 -6.42 6.25
C PHE A 35 -5.19 -5.99 5.16
N ALA A 36 -4.62 -4.79 5.26
CA ALA A 36 -3.57 -4.34 4.35
C ALA A 36 -2.32 -5.24 4.41
N ARG A 37 -1.91 -5.69 5.60
CA ARG A 37 -0.82 -6.67 5.75
C ARG A 37 -1.16 -8.01 5.12
N PHE A 38 -2.39 -8.49 5.33
CA PHE A 38 -2.88 -9.72 4.69
C PHE A 38 -2.79 -9.61 3.16
N LEU A 39 -3.30 -8.53 2.56
CA LEU A 39 -3.22 -8.32 1.12
C LEU A 39 -1.76 -8.25 0.64
N LEU A 40 -0.89 -7.54 1.38
CA LEU A 40 0.51 -7.40 1.00
C LEU A 40 1.28 -8.74 1.06
N ALA A 41 0.98 -9.57 2.05
CA ALA A 41 1.58 -10.90 2.21
C ALA A 41 1.12 -11.89 1.13
N ASN A 42 -0.10 -11.72 0.62
CA ASN A 42 -0.71 -12.64 -0.35
C ASN A 42 -0.73 -12.09 -1.79
N ALA A 43 -0.18 -10.90 -2.01
CA ALA A 43 -0.06 -10.35 -3.36
C ALA A 43 0.79 -11.30 -4.22
N THR A 44 0.34 -11.54 -5.44
CA THR A 44 0.98 -12.43 -6.40
C THR A 44 1.83 -11.65 -7.40
N GLU A 45 2.69 -12.36 -8.14
CA GLU A 45 3.46 -11.75 -9.24
C GLU A 45 2.52 -11.15 -10.31
N GLU A 46 1.38 -11.80 -10.56
CA GLU A 46 0.34 -11.32 -11.47
C GLU A 46 -0.26 -9.99 -11.00
N ASP A 47 -0.55 -9.85 -9.69
CA ASP A 47 -1.03 -8.60 -9.11
C ASP A 47 -0.01 -7.47 -9.28
N LEU A 48 1.27 -7.77 -9.05
CA LEU A 48 2.35 -6.80 -9.21
C LEU A 48 2.50 -6.36 -10.67
N ASN A 49 2.50 -7.31 -11.61
CA ASN A 49 2.62 -7.01 -13.04
C ASN A 49 1.40 -6.24 -13.56
N SER A 50 0.20 -6.58 -13.08
CA SER A 50 -1.02 -5.82 -13.37
C SER A 50 -0.94 -4.40 -12.84
N PHE A 51 -0.49 -4.21 -11.60
CA PHE A 51 -0.30 -2.88 -11.02
C PHE A 51 0.72 -2.03 -11.80
N LEU A 52 1.86 -2.61 -12.17
CA LEU A 52 2.91 -1.91 -12.92
C LEU A 52 2.44 -1.51 -14.31
N SER A 53 1.78 -2.41 -15.04
CA SER A 53 1.26 -2.13 -16.39
C SER A 53 0.15 -1.08 -16.38
N MET A 54 -0.73 -1.06 -15.38
CA MET A 54 -1.77 -0.04 -15.24
C MET A 54 -1.21 1.32 -14.81
N SER A 55 -0.14 1.34 -14.01
CA SER A 55 0.40 2.57 -13.43
C SER A 55 1.44 3.24 -14.30
N ALA A 56 2.30 2.46 -14.98
CA ALA A 56 3.44 2.98 -15.69
C ALA A 56 3.14 3.21 -17.17
N SER A 57 2.81 4.45 -17.55
CA SER A 57 2.66 4.84 -18.95
C SER A 57 3.99 4.92 -19.73
N LYS A 58 5.15 4.87 -19.03
CA LYS A 58 6.49 4.96 -19.62
C LYS A 58 7.48 4.04 -18.88
N PRO A 59 8.46 3.45 -19.59
CA PRO A 59 9.47 2.57 -18.97
C PRO A 59 10.28 3.21 -17.83
N THR A 60 10.58 4.51 -17.94
CA THR A 60 11.29 5.26 -16.89
C THR A 60 10.47 5.38 -15.61
N TYR A 61 9.15 5.51 -15.72
CA TYR A 61 8.26 5.55 -14.57
C TYR A 61 8.14 4.16 -13.94
N GLU A 62 8.01 3.11 -14.74
CA GLU A 62 7.99 1.73 -14.24
C GLU A 62 9.24 1.41 -13.41
N LYS A 63 10.43 1.75 -13.93
CA LYS A 63 11.70 1.54 -13.22
C LYS A 63 11.73 2.27 -11.87
N ARG A 64 11.24 3.52 -11.83
CA ARG A 64 11.10 4.27 -10.57
C ARG A 64 10.12 3.59 -9.63
N LEU A 65 8.98 3.15 -10.15
CA LEU A 65 7.90 2.52 -9.39
C LEU A 65 8.36 1.21 -8.75
N ARG A 66 9.05 0.34 -9.50
CA ARG A 66 9.69 -0.87 -8.99
C ARG A 66 10.67 -0.55 -7.85
N LYS A 67 11.56 0.42 -8.05
CA LYS A 67 12.51 0.86 -7.01
C LYS A 67 11.80 1.32 -5.72
N THR A 68 10.73 2.10 -5.83
CA THR A 68 9.98 2.58 -4.65
C THR A 68 9.18 1.47 -3.98
N LEU A 69 8.59 0.56 -4.75
CA LEU A 69 7.90 -0.62 -4.23
C LEU A 69 8.87 -1.55 -3.51
N LYS A 70 10.06 -1.80 -4.06
CA LYS A 70 11.09 -2.60 -3.40
C LYS A 70 11.39 -2.08 -2.00
N LYS A 71 11.58 -0.77 -1.86
CA LYS A 71 11.82 -0.15 -0.55
C LYS A 71 10.62 -0.28 0.40
N PHE A 72 9.40 -0.24 -0.13
CA PHE A 72 8.20 -0.47 0.66
C PHE A 72 8.07 -1.92 1.14
N TYR A 73 8.33 -2.91 0.28
CA TYR A 73 8.33 -4.32 0.66
C TYR A 73 9.44 -4.65 1.67
N GLN A 74 10.63 -4.04 1.55
CA GLN A 74 11.67 -4.12 2.57
C GLN A 74 11.17 -3.62 3.93
N PHE A 75 10.54 -2.44 3.96
CA PHE A 75 9.94 -1.91 5.19
C PHE A 75 8.86 -2.86 5.75
N ALA A 76 8.03 -3.46 4.88
CA ALA A 76 6.97 -4.35 5.31
C ALA A 76 7.51 -5.67 5.89
N ASP A 77 8.58 -6.21 5.33
CA ASP A 77 9.28 -7.37 5.88
C ASP A 77 9.93 -7.02 7.23
N GLU A 78 10.77 -5.97 7.27
CA GLU A 78 11.53 -5.53 8.45
C GLU A 78 10.65 -5.14 9.65
N HIS A 79 9.51 -4.49 9.40
CA HIS A 79 8.72 -3.86 10.47
C HIS A 79 7.29 -4.38 10.62
N LEU A 80 6.73 -5.02 9.60
CA LEU A 80 5.33 -5.48 9.63
C LEU A 80 5.21 -7.01 9.63
N GLY A 81 6.33 -7.74 9.53
CA GLY A 81 6.35 -9.20 9.47
C GLY A 81 5.71 -9.76 8.20
N VAL A 82 5.71 -8.98 7.12
CA VAL A 82 5.15 -9.39 5.83
C VAL A 82 6.25 -10.06 5.01
N ASN A 83 6.33 -11.39 5.09
CA ASN A 83 7.26 -12.19 4.31
C ASN A 83 6.63 -12.58 2.97
N THR A 84 7.22 -12.14 1.86
CA THR A 84 6.74 -12.41 0.51
C THR A 84 7.91 -12.51 -0.46
N GLU A 85 7.85 -13.47 -1.37
CA GLU A 85 8.86 -13.64 -2.42
C GLU A 85 8.79 -12.52 -3.48
N LEU A 86 7.73 -11.71 -3.48
CA LEU A 86 7.55 -10.58 -4.41
C LEU A 86 8.72 -9.60 -4.43
N ILE A 87 9.44 -9.46 -3.33
CA ILE A 87 10.62 -8.60 -3.24
C ILE A 87 11.71 -8.99 -4.25
N ASN A 88 11.75 -10.25 -4.68
CA ASN A 88 12.72 -10.76 -5.66
C ASN A 88 12.35 -10.38 -7.11
N PHE A 89 11.09 -9.99 -7.35
CA PHE A 89 10.56 -9.58 -8.65
C PHE A 89 10.57 -8.04 -8.84
N LEU A 90 11.04 -7.30 -7.83
CA LEU A 90 11.12 -5.84 -7.76
C LEU A 90 12.57 -5.32 -7.85
#